data_AF-A0A4R6SNT4-F1
#
_entry.id   AF-A0A4R6SNT4-F1
#
_cell.length_a   1.000
_cell.length_b   1.000
_cell.length_c   1.000
_cell.angle_alpha   90.00
_cell.angle_beta   90.00
_cell.angle_gamma   90.00
#
_symmetry.space_group_name_H-M   'P 1'
#
loop_
_entity.id
_entity.type
_entity.pdbx_description
1 polymer ?
#
loop_
_entity_poly.entity_id
_entity_poly.type
_entity_poly.pdbx_seq_one_letter_code
_entity_poly.pdbx_strand_id
1 'polypeptide(L)' 'MNMAAKIRARRNEARTRKAVNRAIEQAATPAMRHELIAISQRQSFSR' A
#
# COMPACT_ATOMS: atom_id res chain seq x y z
N MET A 1 3.26 -4.00 -24.91
CA MET A 1 3.07 -4.46 -23.51
C MET A 1 2.16 -5.68 -23.49
N ASN A 2 2.62 -6.83 -22.99
CA ASN A 2 1.79 -8.04 -22.90
C ASN A 2 0.76 -7.93 -21.76
N MET A 3 -0.49 -8.36 -21.98
CA MET A 3 -1.56 -8.34 -20.98
C MET A 3 -1.16 -9.02 -19.66
N ALA A 4 -0.33 -10.06 -19.72
CA ALA A 4 0.26 -10.71 -18.56
C ALA A 4 1.11 -9.77 -17.68
N ALA A 5 1.83 -8.80 -18.28
CA ALA A 5 2.57 -7.79 -17.53
C ALA A 5 1.60 -6.82 -16.80
N LYS A 6 0.53 -6.40 -17.47
CA LYS A 6 -0.52 -5.54 -16.88
C LYS A 6 -1.25 -6.22 -15.72
N ILE A 7 -1.54 -7.52 -15.83
CA ILE A 7 -2.16 -8.30 -14.75
C ILE A 7 -1.21 -8.42 -13.55
N ARG A 8 0.08 -8.67 -13.79
CA ARG A 8 1.10 -8.74 -12.72
C ARG A 8 1.25 -7.40 -12.00
N ALA A 9 1.33 -6.28 -12.73
CA ALA A 9 1.39 -4.94 -12.15
C ALA A 9 0.19 -4.66 -11.23
N ARG A 10 -1.03 -4.90 -11.70
CA ARG A 10 -2.27 -4.73 -10.90
C ARG A 10 -2.29 -5.61 -9.66
N ARG A 11 -1.82 -6.86 -9.76
CA ARG A 11 -1.77 -7.78 -8.61
C ARG A 11 -0.75 -7.32 -7.57
N ASN A 12 0.40 -6.80 -8.00
CA ASN A 12 1.40 -6.26 -7.09
C ASN A 12 0.86 -5.02 -6.37
N GLU A 13 0.21 -4.11 -7.07
CA GLU A 13 -0.49 -2.96 -6.46
C GLU A 13 -1.55 -3.38 -5.45
N ALA A 14 -2.37 -4.38 -5.76
CA ALA A 14 -3.39 -4.89 -4.85
C ALA A 14 -2.76 -5.50 -3.58
N ARG A 15 -1.65 -6.23 -3.73
CA ARG A 15 -0.91 -6.80 -2.59
C ARG A 15 -0.31 -5.71 -1.71
N THR A 16 0.32 -4.70 -2.30
CA THR A 16 0.89 -3.56 -1.57
C THR A 16 -0.21 -2.84 -0.78
N ARG A 17 -1.34 -2.50 -1.42
CA ARG A 17 -2.48 -1.88 -0.73
C ARG A 17 -3.00 -2.73 0.43
N LYS A 18 -3.15 -4.04 0.22
CA LYS A 18 -3.61 -4.96 1.27
C LYS A 18 -2.64 -5.00 2.47
N ALA A 19 -1.34 -5.04 2.21
CA ALA A 19 -0.33 -5.06 3.25
C ALA A 19 -0.32 -3.74 4.07
N VAL A 20 -0.42 -2.60 3.38
CA VAL A 20 -0.51 -1.27 4.00
C VAL A 20 -1.75 -1.16 4.89
N ASN A 21 -2.92 -1.53 4.37
CA ASN A 21 -4.16 -1.46 5.15
C ASN A 21 -4.08 -2.35 6.39
N ARG A 22 -3.54 -3.57 6.26
CA ARG A 22 -3.33 -4.46 7.40
C ARG A 22 -2.39 -3.85 8.44
N ALA A 23 -1.30 -3.19 8.01
CA ALA A 23 -0.38 -2.53 8.93
C ALA A 23 -1.06 -1.37 9.69
N ILE A 24 -1.91 -0.60 9.01
CA ILE A 24 -2.70 0.50 9.61
C ILE A 24 -3.71 -0.05 10.63
N GLU A 25 -4.37 -1.16 10.32
CA GLU A 25 -5.33 -1.82 11.23
C GLU A 25 -4.64 -2.43 12.45
N GLN A 26 -3.45 -3.00 12.27
CA GLN A 26 -2.68 -3.67 13.32
C GLN A 26 -1.72 -2.73 14.07
N ALA A 27 -1.78 -1.43 13.81
CA ALA A 27 -0.90 -0.47 14.44
C ALA A 27 -1.08 -0.48 15.96
N ALA A 28 0.03 -0.68 16.69
CA ALA A 28 0.01 -0.80 18.16
C ALA A 28 -0.37 0.50 18.87
N THR A 29 -0.18 1.65 18.23
CA THR A 29 -0.50 2.96 18.79
C THR A 29 -1.18 3.87 17.77
N PRO A 30 -2.00 4.85 18.21
CA PRO A 30 -2.57 5.84 17.32
C PRO A 30 -1.49 6.62 16.55
N ALA A 31 -0.37 6.96 17.17
CA ALA A 31 0.73 7.66 16.51
C ALA A 31 1.30 6.82 15.34
N MET A 32 1.57 5.53 15.56
CA MET A 32 2.05 4.63 14.52
C MET A 32 1.06 4.51 13.36
N ARG A 33 -0.25 4.47 13.66
CA ARG A 33 -1.30 4.45 12.63
C ARG A 33 -1.23 5.69 11.74
N HIS A 34 -1.07 6.87 12.33
CA HIS A 34 -0.95 8.13 11.58
C HIS A 34 0.31 8.16 10.71
N GLU A 35 1.44 7.71 11.24
CA GLU A 35 2.70 7.61 10.47
C GLU A 35 2.54 6.66 9.26
N LEU A 36 1.93 5.49 9.45
CA LEU A 36 1.68 4.54 8.36
C LEU A 36 0.75 5.11 7.28
N ILE A 37 -0.29 5.86 7.69
CA ILE A 37 -1.16 6.58 6.75
C ILE A 37 -0.35 7.61 5.97
N ALA A 38 0.44 8.46 6.63
CA ALA A 38 1.25 9.49 5.98
C ALA A 38 2.26 8.88 4.99
N ILE A 39 2.94 7.79 5.37
CA ILE A 39 3.87 7.06 4.50
C ILE A 39 3.15 6.49 3.28
N SER A 40 1.97 5.88 3.46
CA SER A 40 1.19 5.32 2.34
C SER A 40 0.72 6.38 1.34
N GLN A 41 0.36 7.57 1.81
CA GLN A 41 -0.05 8.69 0.97
C GLN A 41 1.14 9.18 0.13
N ARG A 42 2.34 9.29 0.74
CA ARG A 42 3.58 9.64 0.02
C ARG A 42 3.96 8.62 -1.05
N GLN A 43 3.82 7.33 -0.76
CA GLN A 43 4.06 6.27 -1.76
C GLN A 43 3.05 6.30 -2.92
N SER A 44 1.81 6.70 -2.66
CA SER A 44 0.78 6.83 -3.71
C SER A 44 1.04 8.01 -4.63
N PHE A 45 1.62 9.10 -4.10
CA PHE A 45 1.97 10.29 -4.87
C PHE A 45 3.25 10.13 -5.69
N SER A 46 4.21 9.32 -5.22
CA SER A 46 5.51 9.11 -5.88
C SER A 46 5.49 8.10 -7.04
N ARG A 47 4.31 7.66 -7.50
CA ARG A 47 4.14 6.60 -8.51
C ARG A 47 3.55 7.10 -9.82
#